data_AF-A0A6P0KG04-F1
#
_entry.id   AF-A0A6P0KG04-F1
#
_cell.length_a   1.000
_cell.length_b   1.000
_cell.length_c   1.000
_cell.angle_alpha   90.00
_cell.angle_beta   90.00
_cell.angle_gamma   90.00
#
_symmetry.space_group_name_H-M   'P 1'
#
loop_
_entity.id
_entity.type
_entity.pdbx_description
1 polymer ?
#
loop_
_entity_poly.entity_id
_entity_poly.type
_entity_poly.pdbx_seq_one_letter_code
_entity_poly.pdbx_strand_id
1 'polypeptide(L)'
;MTNKNFSPNYTSADLEKAALGRFRSLISFLPRECKLSRELWNRSTVVCMDFEDCSHLLETAREQSFLLLLVANYLGLANSVLFRMGNKAMGWMTMVSTTSA
;
A
#
# COMPACT_ATOMS: atom_id res chain seq x y z
N MET A 1 3.84 -40.08 -19.28
CA MET A 1 4.21 -38.95 -18.40
C MET A 1 3.12 -37.90 -18.48
N THR A 2 2.16 -37.94 -17.57
CA THR A 2 1.06 -36.97 -17.52
C THR A 2 1.57 -35.69 -16.87
N ASN A 3 1.80 -34.67 -17.68
CA ASN A 3 2.10 -33.32 -17.21
C ASN A 3 0.82 -32.78 -16.55
N LYS A 4 0.66 -33.05 -15.25
CA LYS A 4 -0.39 -32.44 -14.44
C LYS A 4 -0.08 -30.96 -14.42
N ASN A 5 -0.82 -30.17 -15.20
CA ASN A 5 -0.86 -28.72 -15.11
C ASN A 5 -1.13 -28.36 -13.65
N PHE A 6 -0.07 -28.04 -12.92
CA PHE A 6 -0.15 -27.60 -11.54
C PHE A 6 -0.68 -26.17 -11.61
N SER A 7 -1.99 -26.00 -11.53
CA SER A 7 -2.56 -24.68 -11.30
C SER A 7 -2.26 -24.34 -9.83
N PRO A 8 -1.37 -23.38 -9.55
CA PRO A 8 -1.14 -22.98 -8.17
C PRO A 8 -2.45 -22.43 -7.59
N ASN A 9 -2.89 -23.02 -6.48
CA ASN A 9 -4.08 -22.59 -5.77
C ASN A 9 -3.71 -21.41 -4.86
N TYR A 10 -3.77 -20.19 -5.39
CA TYR A 10 -3.51 -18.96 -4.63
C TYR A 10 -4.80 -18.49 -3.95
N THR A 11 -4.71 -18.17 -2.66
CA THR A 11 -5.79 -17.50 -1.94
C THR A 11 -5.77 -15.99 -2.20
N SER A 12 -6.87 -15.30 -1.87
CA SER A 12 -6.88 -13.82 -1.88
C SER A 12 -5.81 -13.22 -0.99
N ALA A 13 -5.47 -13.87 0.13
CA ALA A 13 -4.41 -13.44 1.03
C ALA A 13 -3.02 -13.55 0.40
N ASP A 14 -2.78 -14.60 -0.39
CA ASP A 14 -1.51 -14.76 -1.13
C ASP A 14 -1.34 -13.66 -2.18
N LEU A 15 -2.42 -13.33 -2.90
CA LEU A 15 -2.43 -12.26 -3.89
C LEU A 15 -2.24 -10.89 -3.22
N GLU A 16 -2.88 -10.63 -2.08
CA GLU A 16 -2.70 -9.40 -1.30
C GLU A 16 -1.25 -9.24 -0.85
N LYS A 17 -0.68 -10.32 -0.30
CA LYS A 17 0.72 -10.35 0.13
C LYS A 17 1.67 -10.09 -1.04
N ALA A 18 1.42 -10.68 -2.20
CA ALA A 18 2.22 -10.45 -3.40
C ALA A 18 2.12 -9.00 -3.90
N ALA A 19 0.91 -8.42 -3.89
CA ALA A 19 0.66 -7.05 -4.30
C ALA A 19 1.38 -6.03 -3.39
N LEU A 20 1.24 -6.18 -2.06
CA LEU A 20 1.92 -5.33 -1.09
C LEU A 20 3.45 -5.55 -1.09
N GLY A 21 3.88 -6.79 -1.32
CA GLY A 21 5.30 -7.12 -1.54
C GLY A 21 5.87 -6.40 -2.76
N ARG A 22 5.11 -6.35 -3.86
CA ARG A 22 5.51 -5.60 -5.06
C ARG A 22 5.57 -4.10 -4.79
N PHE A 23 4.57 -3.53 -4.11
CA PHE A 23 4.57 -2.14 -3.69
C PHE A 23 5.84 -1.80 -2.89
N ARG A 24 6.14 -2.58 -1.85
CA ARG A 24 7.35 -2.40 -1.05
C ARG A 24 8.63 -2.53 -1.87
N SER A 25 8.71 -3.46 -2.82
CA SER A 25 9.90 -3.62 -3.66
C SER A 25 10.23 -2.39 -4.51
N LEU A 26 9.23 -1.56 -4.82
CA LEU A 26 9.38 -0.32 -5.57
C LEU A 26 9.64 0.90 -4.68
N ILE A 27 9.36 0.81 -3.38
CA ILE A 27 9.55 1.88 -2.39
C ILE A 27 10.68 1.48 -1.43
N SER A 28 11.93 1.72 -1.83
CA SER A 28 13.11 1.32 -1.05
C SER A 28 13.28 2.05 0.28
N PHE A 29 12.69 3.25 0.43
CA PHE A 29 12.78 4.05 1.65
C PHE A 29 11.75 3.67 2.72
N LEU A 30 10.77 2.81 2.39
CA LEU A 30 9.78 2.39 3.38
C LEU A 30 10.42 1.36 4.34
N PRO A 31 10.41 1.59 5.66
CA PRO A 31 11.04 0.69 6.63
C PRO A 31 10.43 -0.71 6.58
N ARG A 32 11.22 -1.75 6.87
CA ARG A 32 10.71 -3.13 6.84
C ARG A 32 9.69 -3.39 7.95
N GLU A 33 9.84 -2.69 9.05
CA GLU A 33 9.04 -2.76 10.26
C GLU A 33 7.66 -2.11 10.06
N CYS A 34 7.54 -1.17 9.10
CA CYS A 34 6.27 -0.56 8.76
C CYS A 34 5.30 -1.64 8.26
N LYS A 35 4.09 -1.71 8.81
CA LYS A 35 3.09 -2.68 8.36
C LYS A 35 2.30 -2.08 7.21
N LEU A 36 2.10 -2.87 6.16
CA LEU A 36 1.31 -2.50 5.00
C LEU A 36 0.00 -3.28 4.98
N SER A 37 -1.08 -2.60 4.67
CA SER A 37 -2.39 -3.20 4.40
C SER A 37 -3.13 -2.40 3.34
N ARG A 38 -4.13 -3.02 2.71
CA ARG A 38 -5.16 -2.30 1.97
C ARG A 38 -6.47 -2.35 2.73
N GLU A 39 -7.11 -1.20 2.84
CA GLU A 39 -8.40 -1.05 3.51
C GLU A 39 -9.41 -0.41 2.56
N LEU A 40 -10.67 -0.84 2.71
CA LEU A 40 -11.80 -0.22 2.03
C LEU A 40 -12.36 0.90 2.90
N TRP A 41 -12.29 2.12 2.41
CA TRP A 41 -12.83 3.30 3.08
C TRP A 41 -13.92 3.89 2.18
N ASN A 42 -15.18 3.66 2.56
CA ASN A 42 -16.36 3.95 1.75
C ASN A 42 -16.31 3.29 0.36
N ARG A 43 -16.01 4.08 -0.68
CA ARG A 43 -15.92 3.64 -2.09
C ARG A 43 -14.50 3.67 -2.63
N SER A 44 -13.49 3.91 -1.78
CA SER A 44 -12.08 3.94 -2.16
C SER A 44 -11.31 2.82 -1.48
N THR A 45 -10.25 2.36 -2.15
CA THR A 45 -9.22 1.54 -1.52
C THR A 45 -8.07 2.44 -1.12
N VAL A 46 -7.50 2.19 0.05
CA VAL A 46 -6.40 2.95 0.63
C VAL A 46 -5.25 2.00 0.92
N VAL A 47 -4.03 2.36 0.54
CA VAL A 47 -2.84 1.68 1.08
C VAL A 47 -2.52 2.32 2.43
N CYS A 48 -2.67 1.56 3.49
CA CYS A 48 -2.34 1.97 4.84
C CYS A 48 -0.90 1.56 5.18
N MET A 49 -0.15 2.50 5.75
CA MET A 49 1.19 2.31 6.29
C MET A 49 1.15 2.58 7.78
N ASP A 50 1.32 1.54 8.59
CA ASP A 50 1.37 1.64 10.04
C ASP A 50 2.81 1.74 10.53
N PHE A 51 3.10 2.82 11.24
CA PHE A 51 4.41 3.16 11.79
C PHE A 51 4.50 2.91 13.31
N GLU A 52 3.57 2.15 13.91
CA GLU A 52 3.61 1.79 15.34
C GLU A 52 5.00 1.25 15.77
N ASP A 53 5.58 0.34 14.97
CA ASP A 53 6.89 -0.28 15.24
C ASP A 53 8.09 0.55 14.73
N CYS A 54 7.86 1.68 14.03
CA CYS A 54 8.91 2.50 13.42
C CYS A 54 8.54 3.99 13.37
N SER A 55 8.03 4.51 14.49
CA SER A 55 7.42 5.85 14.60
C SER A 55 8.35 6.99 14.19
N HIS A 56 9.65 6.86 14.47
CA HIS A 56 10.69 7.84 14.14
C HIS A 56 10.90 8.04 12.63
N LEU A 57 10.39 7.15 11.78
CA LEU A 57 10.54 7.20 10.32
C LEU A 57 9.30 7.75 9.60
N LEU A 58 8.26 8.12 10.34
CA LEU A 58 7.00 8.62 9.80
C LEU A 58 7.20 9.89 8.96
N GLU A 59 7.94 10.88 9.47
CA GLU A 59 8.11 12.15 8.76
C GLU A 59 8.89 11.96 7.45
N THR A 60 9.93 11.13 7.45
CA THR A 60 10.66 10.78 6.23
C THR A 60 9.75 10.13 5.18
N ALA A 61 8.84 9.23 5.60
CA ALA A 61 7.89 8.63 4.68
C ALA A 61 6.86 9.64 4.16
N ARG A 62 6.45 10.61 4.98
CA ARG A 62 5.52 11.68 4.57
C ARG A 62 6.14 12.66 3.58
N GLU A 63 7.41 13.01 3.73
CA GLU A 63 8.13 13.83 2.76
C GLU A 63 8.13 13.21 1.36
N GLN A 64 8.05 11.88 1.30
CA GLN A 64 7.99 11.09 0.06
C GLN A 64 6.59 10.57 -0.27
N SER A 65 5.55 11.17 0.34
CA SER A 65 4.15 10.76 0.16
C SER A 65 3.68 10.72 -1.29
N PHE A 66 4.20 11.62 -2.14
CA PHE A 66 3.90 11.61 -3.56
C PHE A 66 4.39 10.33 -4.26
N LEU A 67 5.59 9.82 -3.94
CA LEU A 67 6.10 8.58 -4.52
C LEU A 67 5.29 7.38 -4.04
N LEU A 68 4.90 7.34 -2.77
CA LEU A 68 4.02 6.31 -2.21
C LEU A 68 2.68 6.27 -2.97
N LEU A 69 2.07 7.44 -3.17
CA LEU A 69 0.81 7.57 -3.91
C LEU A 69 0.97 7.17 -5.38
N LEU A 70 2.04 7.60 -6.04
CA LEU A 70 2.31 7.30 -7.44
C LEU A 70 2.47 5.80 -7.67
N VAL A 71 3.22 5.09 -6.82
CA VAL A 71 3.41 3.65 -6.94
C VAL A 71 2.13 2.89 -6.60
N ALA A 72 1.37 3.31 -5.59
CA ALA A 72 0.09 2.71 -5.26
C ALA A 72 -0.89 2.79 -6.44
N ASN A 73 -0.93 3.94 -7.11
CA ASN A 73 -1.75 4.16 -8.30
C ASN A 73 -1.22 3.37 -9.52
N TYR A 74 0.09 3.40 -9.79
CA TYR A 74 0.73 2.66 -10.88
C TYR A 74 0.47 1.15 -10.80
N LEU A 75 0.47 0.58 -9.59
CA LEU A 75 0.17 -0.84 -9.36
C LEU A 75 -1.34 -1.14 -9.32
N GLY A 76 -2.21 -0.14 -9.45
CA GLY A 76 -3.66 -0.30 -9.35
C GLY A 76 -4.14 -0.70 -7.94
N LEU A 77 -3.35 -0.41 -6.90
CA LEU A 77 -3.66 -0.81 -5.53
C LEU A 77 -4.63 0.16 -4.83
N ALA A 78 -4.43 1.46 -5.04
CA ALA A 78 -5.21 2.53 -4.43
C ALA A 78 -4.96 3.86 -5.13
N ASN A 79 -5.90 4.80 -4.96
CA ASN A 79 -5.74 6.21 -5.34
C ASN A 79 -5.42 7.10 -4.14
N SER A 80 -5.16 6.49 -2.99
CA SER A 80 -4.92 7.17 -1.73
C SER A 80 -4.01 6.34 -0.83
N VAL A 81 -3.22 7.03 -0.03
CA VAL A 81 -2.35 6.46 0.99
C VAL A 81 -2.65 7.07 2.34
N LEU A 82 -2.63 6.23 3.38
CA LEU A 82 -2.84 6.63 4.77
C LEU A 82 -1.58 6.31 5.58
N PHE A 83 -1.13 7.30 6.35
CA PHE A 83 -0.13 7.12 7.39
C PHE A 83 -0.85 6.93 8.72
N ARG A 84 -0.50 5.86 9.43
CA ARG A 84 -1.10 5.47 10.71
C ARG A 84 0.00 5.18 11.74
N MET A 85 -0.34 5.34 13.00
CA MET A 85 0.43 4.84 14.13
C MET A 85 -0.55 4.14 15.06
N GLY A 86 -0.72 2.83 14.89
CA GLY A 86 -1.66 1.95 15.59
C GLY A 86 -3.03 2.59 15.86
N ASN A 87 -4.09 2.37 15.12
CA ASN A 87 -5.43 3.00 15.28
C ASN A 87 -5.51 4.54 15.12
N LYS A 88 -4.40 5.29 15.25
CA LYS A 88 -4.41 6.74 15.01
C LYS A 88 -4.06 7.05 13.55
N ALA A 89 -4.95 7.74 12.85
CA ALA A 89 -4.65 8.34 11.55
C ALA A 89 -3.73 9.54 11.75
N MET A 90 -2.58 9.51 11.07
CA MET A 90 -1.53 10.50 11.19
C MET A 90 -1.48 11.42 9.97
N GLY A 91 -1.87 10.94 8.79
CA GLY A 91 -1.90 11.77 7.59
C GLY A 91 -2.48 11.02 6.39
N TRP A 92 -2.92 11.76 5.39
CA TRP A 92 -3.60 11.22 4.22
C TRP A 92 -3.15 11.95 2.96
N MET A 93 -2.96 11.21 1.88
CA MET A 93 -2.76 11.77 0.55
C MET A 93 -3.64 11.03 -0.46
N THR A 94 -4.24 11.77 -1.38
CA THR A 94 -5.08 11.21 -2.46
C THR A 94 -4.69 11.82 -3.79
N MET A 95 -4.83 11.04 -4.86
CA MET A 95 -4.78 11.59 -6.21
C MET A 95 -5.95 12.56 -6.36
N VAL A 96 -5.67 13.77 -6.81
CA VAL A 96 -6.72 14.72 -7.19
C VAL A 96 -7.10 14.38 -8.62
N SER A 97 -8.24 13.75 -8.81
CA SER A 97 -8.86 13.70 -10.14
C SER A 97 -9.42 15.09 -10.42
N THR A 98 -8.83 15.80 -11.39
CA THR A 98 -9.47 16.98 -11.98
C THR A 98 -10.74 16.52 -12.68
N THR A 99 -11.86 16.56 -11.97
CA THR A 99 -13.18 16.56 -12.61
C THR A 99 -13.29 17.89 -13.33
N SER A 100 -13.03 17.89 -14.64
CA SER A 100 -13.50 18.94 -15.54
C SER A 100 -15.03 18.94 -15.42
N ALA A 101 -15.57 19.99 -14.82
CA ALA A 101 -17.01 20.28 -14.82
C ALA A 101 -17.43 20.84 -16.18
#